data_AF-A0A074IT42-F1
#
_entry.id   AF-A0A074IT42-F1
#
_cell.length_a   1.000
_cell.length_b   1.000
_cell.length_c   1.000
_cell.angle_alpha   90.00
_cell.angle_beta   90.00
_cell.angle_gamma   90.00
#
_symmetry.space_group_name_H-M   'P 1'
#
loop_
_entity.id
_entity.type
_entity.pdbx_description
1 polymer ?
#
loop_
_entity_poly.entity_id
_entity_poly.type
_entity_poly.pdbx_seq_one_letter_code
_entity_poly.pdbx_strand_id
1 'polypeptide(L)'
;MVEINNLKHDIEALSAERDALRKEVEALEAKRDDLFEGVRDAEQMKGVAWDSYYALVDHLNAEEKQRGFANNYWEHVHRTAKIDVEFILSRGLRFKRLLSEGQYDLVSQELDDFENELEDLARDFGVELNRLPDEPKWK
;
A
#
# COMPACT_ATOMS: atom_id res chain seq x y z
N MET A 1 43.21 -53.70 -61.58
CA MET A 1 43.03 -52.31 -62.06
C MET A 1 41.66 -51.75 -61.70
N VAL A 2 40.55 -52.44 -62.01
CA VAL A 2 39.19 -51.95 -61.71
C VAL A 2 38.92 -51.79 -60.19
N GLU A 3 39.27 -52.78 -59.36
CA GLU A 3 39.08 -52.70 -57.90
C GLU A 3 39.87 -51.55 -57.24
N ILE A 4 41.10 -51.30 -57.71
CA ILE A 4 41.94 -50.20 -57.21
C ILE A 4 41.30 -48.84 -57.53
N ASN A 5 40.71 -48.71 -58.72
CA ASN A 5 40.00 -47.48 -59.10
C ASN A 5 38.72 -47.27 -58.28
N ASN A 6 37.97 -48.34 -57.98
CA ASN A 6 36.79 -48.27 -57.13
C ASN A 6 37.14 -47.87 -55.69
N LEU A 7 38.17 -48.49 -55.10
CA LEU A 7 38.64 -48.14 -53.76
C LEU A 7 39.11 -46.69 -53.66
N LYS A 8 39.75 -46.17 -54.72
CA LYS A 8 40.15 -44.75 -54.77
C LYS A 8 38.93 -43.83 -54.76
N HIS A 9 37.89 -44.17 -55.50
CA HIS A 9 36.65 -43.40 -55.53
C HIS A 9 35.93 -43.42 -54.18
N ASP A 10 35.87 -44.58 -53.51
CA ASP A 10 35.28 -44.71 -52.18
C ASP A 10 36.03 -43.88 -51.13
N ILE A 11 37.37 -43.85 -51.20
CA ILE A 11 38.21 -43.01 -50.32
C ILE A 11 37.93 -41.51 -50.54
N GLU A 12 37.79 -41.09 -51.80
CA GLU A 12 37.45 -39.70 -52.13
C GLU A 12 36.07 -39.31 -51.60
N ALA A 13 35.07 -40.20 -51.76
CA ALA A 13 33.72 -40.00 -51.23
C ALA A 13 33.70 -39.92 -49.69
N LEU A 14 34.36 -40.86 -49.00
CA LEU A 14 34.47 -40.87 -47.54
C LEU A 14 35.22 -39.63 -47.00
N SER A 15 36.23 -39.14 -47.72
CA SER A 15 36.93 -37.91 -47.31
C SER A 15 36.02 -36.68 -47.43
N ALA A 16 35.20 -36.60 -48.48
CA ALA A 16 34.23 -35.51 -48.63
C ALA A 16 33.15 -35.54 -47.55
N GLU A 17 32.65 -36.73 -47.22
CA GLU A 17 31.69 -36.93 -46.13
C GLU A 17 32.27 -36.53 -44.78
N ARG A 18 33.52 -36.93 -44.48
CA ARG A 18 34.23 -36.53 -43.26
C ARG A 18 34.33 -35.01 -43.14
N ASP A 19 34.68 -34.32 -44.23
CA ASP A 19 34.85 -32.87 -44.22
C ASP A 19 33.50 -32.15 -44.08
N ALA A 20 32.40 -32.72 -44.62
CA ALA A 20 31.05 -32.23 -44.40
C ALA A 20 30.59 -32.41 -42.95
N LEU A 21 30.79 -33.60 -42.38
CA LEU A 21 30.46 -33.89 -40.97
C LEU A 21 31.23 -32.99 -40.02
N ARG A 22 32.51 -32.71 -40.31
CA ARG A 22 33.30 -31.78 -39.51
C ARG A 22 32.69 -30.38 -39.47
N LYS A 23 32.26 -29.84 -40.62
CA LYS A 23 31.59 -28.53 -40.70
C LYS A 23 30.26 -28.53 -39.96
N GLU A 24 29.51 -29.63 -40.02
CA GLU A 24 28.25 -29.77 -39.30
C GLU A 24 28.47 -29.77 -37.78
N VAL A 25 29.50 -30.48 -37.29
CA VAL A 25 29.88 -30.46 -35.88
C VAL A 25 30.27 -29.05 -35.44
N GLU A 26 31.13 -28.35 -36.19
CA GLU A 26 31.52 -26.96 -35.88
C GLU A 26 30.29 -26.02 -35.82
N ALA A 27 29.31 -26.20 -36.72
CA ALA A 27 28.07 -25.43 -36.70
C ALA A 27 27.16 -25.78 -35.51
N LEU A 28 27.12 -27.05 -35.10
CA LEU A 28 26.35 -27.49 -33.93
C LEU A 28 26.97 -27.00 -32.62
N GLU A 29 28.30 -26.95 -32.53
CA GLU A 29 29.00 -26.38 -31.37
C GLU A 29 28.70 -24.89 -31.22
N ALA A 30 28.74 -24.12 -32.31
CA ALA A 30 28.36 -22.71 -32.29
C ALA A 30 26.90 -22.51 -31.82
N LYS A 31 25.96 -23.31 -32.35
CA LYS A 31 24.55 -23.26 -31.91
C LYS A 31 24.37 -23.64 -30.44
N ARG A 32 25.13 -24.62 -29.96
CA ARG A 32 25.12 -25.04 -28.55
C ARG A 32 25.57 -23.89 -27.66
N ASP A 33 26.63 -23.19 -28.04
CA ASP A 33 27.20 -22.11 -27.24
C ASP A 33 26.22 -20.92 -27.18
N ASP A 34 25.63 -20.52 -28.31
CA ASP A 34 24.58 -19.49 -28.37
C ASP A 34 23.36 -19.85 -27.48
N LEU A 35 22.94 -21.12 -27.50
CA LEU A 35 21.83 -21.59 -26.65
C LEU A 35 22.20 -21.53 -25.17
N PHE A 36 23.43 -21.87 -24.79
CA PHE A 36 23.89 -21.75 -23.41
C PHE A 36 23.89 -20.29 -22.93
N GLU A 37 24.27 -19.35 -23.79
CA GLU A 37 24.17 -17.92 -23.46
C GLU A 37 22.71 -17.50 -23.26
N GLY A 38 21.82 -17.91 -24.15
CA GLY A 38 20.38 -17.62 -24.01
C GLY A 38 19.77 -18.21 -22.73
N VAL A 39 20.19 -19.41 -22.32
CA VAL A 39 19.77 -20.02 -21.05
C VAL A 39 20.27 -19.20 -19.86
N ARG A 40 21.54 -18.79 -19.87
CA ARG A 40 22.12 -17.96 -18.81
C ARG A 40 21.38 -16.64 -18.64
N ASP A 41 21.07 -15.97 -19.76
CA ASP A 41 20.35 -14.70 -19.73
C ASP A 41 18.90 -14.88 -19.22
N ALA A 42 18.22 -15.95 -19.63
CA ALA A 42 16.89 -16.27 -19.14
C ALA A 42 16.87 -16.58 -17.64
N GLU A 43 17.88 -17.27 -17.12
CA GLU A 43 18.03 -17.53 -15.68
C GLU A 43 18.26 -16.25 -14.89
N GLN A 44 19.07 -15.32 -15.41
CA GLN A 44 19.26 -14.01 -14.78
C GLN A 44 17.97 -13.19 -14.78
N MET A 45 17.26 -13.14 -15.91
CA MET A 45 15.96 -12.46 -16.00
C MET A 45 14.95 -13.03 -15.01
N LYS A 46 14.93 -14.36 -14.84
CA LYS A 46 14.09 -15.02 -13.83
C LYS A 46 14.45 -14.55 -12.41
N GLY A 47 15.72 -14.42 -12.08
CA GLY A 47 16.17 -13.87 -10.79
C GLY A 47 15.63 -12.45 -10.54
N VAL A 48 15.82 -11.55 -11.50
CA VAL A 48 15.32 -10.16 -11.42
C VAL A 48 13.79 -10.11 -11.29
N ALA A 49 13.08 -10.99 -11.99
CA ALA A 49 11.63 -11.09 -11.90
C ALA A 49 11.16 -11.53 -10.49
N TRP A 50 11.88 -12.49 -9.87
CA TRP A 50 11.59 -12.91 -8.50
C TRP A 50 11.86 -11.79 -7.48
N ASP A 51 12.98 -11.10 -7.59
CA ASP A 51 13.31 -9.98 -6.71
C ASP A 51 12.24 -8.86 -6.81
N SER A 52 11.81 -8.57 -8.04
CA SER A 52 10.74 -7.59 -8.30
C SER A 52 9.40 -8.03 -7.71
N TYR A 53 9.07 -9.32 -7.80
CA TYR A 53 7.85 -9.87 -7.20
C TYR A 53 7.86 -9.70 -5.67
N TYR A 54 8.95 -10.06 -5.00
CA TYR A 54 9.03 -9.93 -3.54
C TYR A 54 9.01 -8.47 -3.07
N ALA A 55 9.68 -7.56 -3.79
CA ALA A 55 9.61 -6.14 -3.50
C ALA A 55 8.17 -5.58 -3.60
N LEU A 56 7.40 -6.04 -4.60
CA LEU A 56 6.00 -5.66 -4.74
C LEU A 56 5.13 -6.21 -3.61
N VAL A 57 5.35 -7.46 -3.21
CA VAL A 57 4.64 -8.08 -2.06
C VAL A 57 4.91 -7.30 -0.77
N ASP A 58 6.17 -6.94 -0.51
CA ASP A 58 6.54 -6.17 0.68
C ASP A 58 5.90 -4.77 0.67
N HIS A 59 5.88 -4.10 -0.48
CA HIS A 59 5.22 -2.82 -0.65
C HIS A 59 3.71 -2.91 -0.39
N LEU A 60 3.02 -3.90 -0.97
CA LEU A 60 1.59 -4.11 -0.76
C LEU A 60 1.26 -4.38 0.71
N ASN A 61 2.08 -5.18 1.39
CA ASN A 61 1.93 -5.42 2.83
C ASN A 61 2.14 -4.15 3.66
N ALA A 62 3.05 -3.27 3.26
CA ALA A 62 3.26 -1.99 3.93
C ALA A 62 2.05 -1.06 3.77
N GLU A 63 1.50 -0.96 2.56
CA GLU A 63 0.28 -0.20 2.26
C GLU A 63 -0.94 -0.72 3.03
N GLU A 64 -1.11 -2.05 3.11
CA GLU A 64 -2.20 -2.66 3.88
C GLU A 64 -2.11 -2.31 5.37
N LYS A 65 -0.90 -2.34 5.94
CA LYS A 65 -0.67 -1.89 7.33
C LYS A 65 -1.02 -0.41 7.51
N GLN A 66 -0.60 0.47 6.59
CA GLN A 66 -0.93 1.89 6.66
C GLN A 66 -2.43 2.14 6.60
N ARG A 67 -3.15 1.45 5.70
CA ARG A 67 -4.61 1.50 5.63
C ARG A 67 -5.25 1.00 6.92
N GLY A 68 -4.72 -0.06 7.52
CA GLY A 68 -5.16 -0.55 8.82
C GLY A 68 -5.04 0.51 9.93
N PHE A 69 -3.90 1.20 10.02
CA PHE A 69 -3.71 2.31 10.95
C PHE A 69 -4.70 3.45 10.71
N ALA A 70 -4.88 3.87 9.45
CA ALA A 70 -5.80 4.95 9.10
C ALA A 70 -7.26 4.61 9.46
N ASN A 71 -7.70 3.38 9.16
CA ASN A 71 -9.05 2.92 9.52
C ASN A 71 -9.25 2.88 11.04
N ASN A 72 -8.30 2.32 11.78
CA ASN A 72 -8.38 2.25 13.24
C ASN A 72 -8.41 3.66 13.86
N TYR A 73 -7.60 4.58 13.34
CA TYR A 73 -7.60 5.98 13.76
C TYR A 73 -8.96 6.63 13.48
N TRP A 74 -9.50 6.46 12.26
CA TRP A 74 -10.79 7.02 11.89
C TRP A 74 -11.94 6.46 12.73
N GLU A 75 -11.97 5.15 12.98
CA GLU A 75 -12.97 4.52 13.85
C GLU A 75 -12.90 5.07 15.27
N HIS A 76 -11.69 5.25 15.81
CA HIS A 76 -11.50 5.85 17.13
C HIS A 76 -12.00 7.29 17.18
N VAL A 77 -11.55 8.15 16.24
CA VAL A 77 -11.98 9.56 16.16
C VAL A 77 -13.50 9.66 15.97
N HIS A 78 -14.09 8.85 15.09
CA HIS A 78 -15.52 8.86 14.85
C HIS A 78 -16.31 8.48 16.10
N ARG A 79 -15.85 7.46 16.85
CA ARG A 79 -16.51 7.02 18.08
C ARG A 79 -16.45 8.08 19.17
N THR A 80 -15.28 8.69 19.38
CA THR A 80 -15.10 9.75 20.36
C THR A 80 -15.96 10.96 20.00
N ALA A 81 -15.80 11.50 18.78
CA ALA A 81 -16.56 12.66 18.33
C ALA A 81 -18.09 12.45 18.38
N LYS A 82 -18.56 11.21 18.15
CA LYS A 82 -19.98 10.89 18.30
C LYS A 82 -20.46 11.08 19.74
N ILE A 83 -19.71 10.60 20.73
CA ILE A 83 -20.06 10.74 22.16
C ILE A 83 -20.15 12.23 22.51
N ASP A 84 -19.21 13.04 22.03
CA ASP A 84 -19.14 14.46 22.36
C ASP A 84 -20.27 15.26 21.71
N VAL A 85 -20.63 14.92 20.46
CA VAL A 85 -21.80 15.50 19.78
C VAL A 85 -23.11 15.09 20.46
N GLU A 86 -23.23 13.83 20.90
CA GLU A 86 -24.39 13.35 21.65
C GLU A 86 -24.52 14.06 23.01
N PHE A 87 -23.40 14.37 23.67
CA PHE A 87 -23.35 15.18 24.88
C PHE A 87 -23.87 16.60 24.65
N ILE A 88 -23.34 17.31 23.63
CA ILE A 88 -23.78 18.67 23.27
C ILE A 88 -25.28 18.70 22.95
N LEU A 89 -25.76 17.72 22.17
CA LEU A 89 -27.18 17.59 21.86
C LEU A 89 -28.04 17.39 23.12
N SER A 90 -27.58 16.53 24.04
CA SER A 90 -28.28 16.24 25.29
C SER A 90 -28.42 17.49 26.17
N ARG A 91 -27.35 18.29 26.29
CA ARG A 91 -27.37 19.59 26.98
C ARG A 91 -28.33 20.58 26.31
N GLY A 92 -28.27 20.71 24.98
CA GLY A 92 -29.21 21.52 24.19
C GLY A 92 -30.68 21.17 24.42
N LEU A 93 -31.00 19.87 24.47
CA LEU A 93 -32.36 19.40 24.77
C LEU A 93 -32.79 19.70 26.21
N ARG A 94 -31.86 19.63 27.16
CA ARG A 94 -32.13 19.98 28.57
C ARG A 94 -32.42 21.48 28.72
N PHE A 95 -31.64 22.35 28.09
CA PHE A 95 -31.93 23.79 28.05
C PHE A 95 -33.33 24.07 27.47
N LYS A 96 -33.67 23.45 26.34
CA LYS A 96 -34.98 23.61 25.70
C LYS A 96 -36.13 23.23 26.65
N ARG A 97 -35.94 22.19 27.47
CA ARG A 97 -36.91 21.77 28.49
C ARG A 97 -37.06 22.80 29.61
N LEU A 98 -35.95 23.21 30.23
CA LEU A 98 -35.94 24.20 31.32
C LEU A 98 -36.59 25.53 30.89
N LEU A 99 -36.27 26.00 29.69
CA LEU A 99 -36.88 27.20 29.09
C LEU A 99 -38.39 27.03 28.88
N SER A 100 -38.82 25.86 28.39
CA SER A 100 -40.25 25.57 28.18
C SER A 100 -41.04 25.49 29.49
N GLU A 101 -40.38 25.08 30.58
CA GLU A 101 -40.94 25.00 31.93
C GLU A 101 -40.86 26.34 32.71
N GLY A 102 -40.26 27.38 32.13
CA GLY A 102 -40.09 28.69 32.76
C GLY A 102 -39.09 28.70 33.92
N GLN A 103 -38.21 27.70 34.01
CA GLN A 103 -37.24 27.53 35.10
C GLN A 103 -35.94 28.30 34.83
N TYR A 104 -36.04 29.62 34.67
CA TYR A 104 -34.91 30.46 34.24
C TYR A 104 -33.71 30.45 35.20
N ASP A 105 -33.93 30.36 36.52
CA ASP A 105 -32.84 30.27 37.49
C ASP A 105 -31.99 29.00 37.29
N LEU A 106 -32.64 27.89 36.93
CA LEU A 106 -31.96 26.63 36.61
C LEU A 106 -31.29 26.66 35.24
N VAL A 107 -31.77 27.49 34.30
CA VAL A 107 -31.13 27.67 32.99
C VAL A 107 -29.75 28.33 33.17
N SER A 108 -29.64 29.37 34.00
CA SER A 108 -28.34 30.02 34.24
C SER A 108 -27.34 29.07 34.87
N GLN A 109 -27.75 28.32 35.90
CA GLN A 109 -26.88 27.32 36.53
C GLN A 109 -26.44 26.24 35.52
N GLU A 110 -27.37 25.76 34.70
CA GLU A 110 -27.09 24.76 33.69
C GLU A 110 -26.12 25.28 32.60
N LEU A 111 -26.16 26.58 32.32
CA LEU A 111 -25.28 27.24 31.35
C LEU A 111 -23.85 27.32 31.88
N ASP A 112 -23.69 27.74 33.13
CA ASP A 112 -22.38 27.81 33.80
C ASP A 112 -21.74 26.41 33.89
N ASP A 113 -22.51 25.38 34.26
CA ASP A 113 -22.03 24.00 34.31
C ASP A 113 -21.62 23.51 32.91
N PHE A 114 -22.42 23.82 31.88
CA PHE A 114 -22.12 23.43 30.51
C PHE A 114 -20.88 24.12 29.94
N GLU A 115 -20.65 25.40 30.27
CA GLU A 115 -19.44 26.11 29.84
C GLU A 115 -18.17 25.48 30.42
N ASN A 116 -18.19 25.08 31.69
CA ASN A 116 -17.06 24.38 32.30
C ASN A 116 -16.83 23.00 31.65
N GLU A 117 -17.88 22.24 31.39
CA GLU A 117 -17.76 20.95 30.71
C GLU A 117 -17.27 21.08 29.25
N LEU A 118 -17.66 22.16 28.56
CA LEU A 118 -17.14 22.48 27.24
C LEU A 118 -15.65 22.85 27.27
N GLU A 119 -15.18 23.55 28.30
CA GLU A 119 -13.75 23.81 28.47
C GLU A 119 -12.95 22.52 28.71
N ASP A 120 -13.46 21.62 29.55
CA ASP A 120 -12.81 20.33 29.79
C ASP A 120 -12.79 19.47 28.51
N LEU A 121 -13.90 19.45 27.77
CA LEU A 121 -13.98 18.79 26.48
C LEU A 121 -12.96 19.39 25.49
N ALA A 122 -12.88 20.71 25.38
CA ALA A 122 -11.92 21.38 24.51
C ALA A 122 -10.47 21.06 24.90
N ARG A 123 -10.18 20.95 26.20
CA ARG A 123 -8.87 20.53 26.72
C ARG A 123 -8.53 19.10 26.33
N ASP A 124 -9.47 18.17 26.40
CA ASP A 124 -9.29 16.78 25.97
C ASP A 124 -8.98 16.68 24.47
N PHE A 125 -9.57 17.58 23.67
CA PHE A 125 -9.26 17.72 22.25
C PHE A 125 -8.00 18.55 21.94
N GLY A 126 -7.41 19.22 22.94
CA GLY A 126 -6.28 20.13 22.74
C GLY A 126 -6.64 21.38 21.92
N VAL A 127 -7.89 21.83 21.97
CA VAL A 127 -8.41 23.00 21.25
C VAL A 127 -8.72 24.13 22.22
N GLU A 128 -8.41 25.37 21.82
CA GLU A 128 -8.83 26.56 22.55
C GLU A 128 -10.18 27.05 22.04
N LEU A 129 -11.14 27.29 22.95
CA LEU A 129 -12.44 27.86 22.60
C LEU A 129 -12.32 29.38 22.42
N ASN A 130 -12.75 29.87 21.26
CA ASN A 130 -12.87 31.30 21.02
C ASN A 130 -14.13 31.84 21.70
N ARG A 131 -13.97 32.48 22.88
CA ARG A 131 -15.06 33.14 23.58
C ARG A 131 -15.43 34.46 22.93
N LEU A 132 -16.73 34.75 22.90
CA LEU A 132 -17.22 36.09 22.65
C LEU A 132 -16.84 36.99 23.85
N PRO A 133 -16.48 38.26 23.62
CA PRO A 133 -16.20 39.17 24.72
C PRO A 133 -17.46 39.36 25.59
N ASP A 134 -17.26 39.42 26.91
CA ASP A 134 -18.34 39.70 27.86
C ASP A 134 -19.14 40.93 27.43
N GLU A 135 -20.48 40.85 27.46
CA GLU A 135 -21.32 42.00 27.15
C GLU A 135 -20.94 43.18 28.06
N PRO A 136 -20.90 44.42 27.52
CA PRO A 136 -20.57 45.58 28.33
C PRO A 136 -21.57 45.69 29.48
N LYS A 137 -21.06 45.69 30.71
CA LYS A 137 -21.88 45.95 31.91
C LYS A 137 -22.51 47.33 31.74
N TRP A 138 -23.80 47.36 31.42
CA TRP A 138 -24.58 48.60 31.38
C TRP A 138 -24.49 49.25 32.76
N LYS A 139 -23.92 50.46 32.81
CA LYS A 139 -23.73 51.26 34.03
C LYS A 139 -25.05 51.85 34.53
#